data_AF-A0A7Y4LWH9-F1
#
_entry.id   AF-A0A7Y4LWH9-F1
#
_cell.length_a   1.000
_cell.length_b   1.000
_cell.length_c   1.000
_cell.angle_alpha   90.00
_cell.angle_beta   90.00
_cell.angle_gamma   90.00
#
_symmetry.space_group_name_H-M   'P 1'
#
loop_
_entity.id
_entity.type
_entity.pdbx_description
1 polymer ?
#
loop_
_entity_poly.entity_id
_entity_poly.type
_entity_poly.pdbx_seq_one_letter_code
_entity_poly.pdbx_strand_id
1 'polypeptide(L)' 'MDGPITRDFEQIDHKTCVSICDAIGERLQQNLRPENELPPRLRELVDELRRRDHELH' A
#
# COMPACT_ATOMS: atom_id res chain seq x y z
N MET A 1 14.06 -24.32 -16.11
CA MET A 1 14.67 -25.04 -14.97
C MET A 1 14.68 -24.06 -13.81
N ASP A 2 13.58 -23.99 -13.06
CA ASP A 2 13.50 -23.18 -11.84
C ASP A 2 14.40 -23.84 -10.80
N GLY A 3 15.48 -23.15 -10.43
CA GLY A 3 16.40 -23.62 -9.40
C GLY A 3 15.66 -23.87 -8.09
N PRO A 4 16.18 -24.74 -7.21
CA PRO A 4 15.58 -24.92 -5.91
C PRO A 4 15.64 -23.57 -5.20
N ILE A 5 14.47 -22.94 -4.98
CA ILE A 5 14.34 -21.94 -3.94
C ILE A 5 14.67 -22.72 -2.68
N THR A 6 15.94 -22.68 -2.26
CA THR A 6 16.44 -23.25 -1.02
C THR A 6 15.54 -22.69 0.08
N ARG A 7 14.62 -23.54 0.56
CA ARG A 7 13.76 -23.25 1.71
C ARG A 7 14.59 -23.34 2.99
N ASP A 8 15.78 -22.76 2.97
CA ASP A 8 16.60 -22.49 4.16
C ASP A 8 16.05 -21.23 4.84
N PHE A 9 14.72 -21.14 4.94
CA PHE A 9 14.10 -20.21 5.85
C PHE A 9 14.30 -20.82 7.22
N GLU A 10 15.36 -20.41 7.92
CA GLU A 10 15.32 -20.44 9.37
C GLU A 10 13.93 -19.93 9.78
N GLN A 11 13.21 -20.74 10.55
CA GLN A 11 11.81 -20.48 10.86
C GLN A 11 11.75 -19.14 11.59
N ILE A 12 11.43 -18.07 10.85
CA ILE A 12 11.36 -16.72 11.39
C ILE A 12 10.26 -16.74 12.44
N ASP A 13 10.65 -16.48 13.69
CA ASP A 13 9.67 -16.44 14.76
C ASP A 13 8.70 -15.28 14.53
N HIS A 14 7.52 -15.39 15.16
CA HIS A 14 6.46 -14.41 14.98
C HIS A 14 6.90 -12.98 15.33
N LYS A 15 7.74 -12.79 16.36
CA LYS A 15 8.20 -11.46 16.76
C LYS A 15 9.10 -10.86 15.70
N THR A 16 10.01 -11.66 15.16
CA THR A 16 10.91 -11.22 14.08
C THR A 16 10.11 -10.83 12.83
N CYS A 17 9.09 -11.60 12.45
CA CYS A 17 8.16 -11.23 11.37
C CYS A 17 7.47 -9.89 11.63
N VAL A 18 6.94 -9.67 12.84
CA VAL A 18 6.29 -8.40 13.21
C VAL A 18 7.28 -7.23 13.10
N SER A 19 8.48 -7.38 13.67
CA SER A 19 9.50 -6.33 13.60
C SER A 19 9.93 -5.99 12.17
N ILE A 20 9.97 -6.98 11.27
CA ILE A 20 10.23 -6.75 9.84
C ILE A 20 9.09 -5.95 9.21
N CYS A 21 7.84 -6.34 9.45
CA CYS A 21 6.66 -5.62 8.94
C CYS A 21 6.61 -4.18 9.44
N ASP A 22 6.90 -3.96 10.72
CA ASP A 22 6.93 -2.63 11.32
C ASP A 22 8.01 -1.75 10.67
N ALA A 23 9.24 -2.26 10.57
CA ALA A 23 10.36 -1.54 9.97
C ALA A 23 10.12 -1.23 8.47
N ILE A 24 9.50 -2.16 7.73
CA ILE A 24 9.08 -1.91 6.34
C ILE A 24 8.00 -0.85 6.30
N GLY A 25 6.99 -0.93 7.17
CA GLY A 25 5.91 0.04 7.28
C GLY A 25 6.41 1.47 7.53
N GLU A 26 7.30 1.63 8.52
CA GLU A 26 7.94 2.92 8.82
C GLU A 26 8.71 3.46 7.61
N ARG A 27 9.49 2.61 6.95
CA ARG A 27 10.28 3.01 5.79
C ARG A 27 9.39 3.39 4.60
N LEU A 28 8.29 2.67 4.38
CA LEU A 28 7.30 3.01 3.36
C LEU A 28 6.65 4.37 3.66
N GLN A 29 6.25 4.64 4.90
CA GLN A 29 5.67 5.94 5.26
C GLN A 29 6.63 7.11 5.04
N GLN A 30 7.93 6.90 5.30
CA GLN A 30 8.96 7.93 5.08
C GLN A 30 9.17 8.24 3.59
N ASN A 31 9.16 7.22 2.73
CA ASN A 31 9.47 7.36 1.30
C ASN A 31 8.23 7.61 0.42
N LEU A 32 7.11 6.98 0.75
CA LEU A 32 5.83 7.11 0.06
C LEU A 32 4.91 8.00 0.88
N ARG A 33 5.39 9.22 1.21
CA ARG A 33 4.55 10.18 1.94
C ARG A 33 3.20 10.26 1.21
N PRO A 34 2.09 9.89 1.85
CA PRO A 34 0.80 9.98 1.19
C PRO A 34 0.62 11.43 0.77
N GLU A 35 0.35 11.65 -0.51
CA GLU A 35 -0.07 12.96 -0.98
C GLU A 35 -1.37 13.28 -0.22
N ASN A 36 -1.28 14.25 0.69
CA ASN A 36 -2.43 14.65 1.52
C ASN A 36 -3.58 15.20 0.68
N GLU A 37 -3.29 15.59 -0.56
CA GLU A 37 -4.26 16.14 -1.50
C GLU A 37 -4.19 15.40 -2.82
N LEU A 38 -5.36 15.05 -3.36
CA LEU A 38 -5.46 14.54 -4.71
C LEU A 38 -4.99 15.61 -5.71
N PRO A 39 -4.23 15.22 -6.74
CA PRO A 39 -3.95 16.09 -7.88
C PRO A 39 -5.24 16.73 -8.41
N PRO A 40 -5.22 18.01 -8.85
CA PRO A 40 -6.44 18.75 -9.20
C PRO A 40 -7.37 18.02 -10.16
N ARG A 41 -6.81 17.40 -11.20
CA ARG A 41 -7.56 16.61 -12.18
C ARG A 41 -8.22 15.37 -11.58
N LEU A 42 -7.55 14.70 -10.64
CA LEU A 42 -8.13 13.53 -9.97
C LEU A 42 -9.27 13.95 -9.03
N ARG A 43 -9.14 15.08 -8.34
CA ARG A 43 -10.21 15.64 -7.52
C ARG A 43 -11.45 15.96 -8.37
N GLU A 44 -11.27 16.65 -9.50
CA GLU A 44 -12.37 16.95 -10.43
C GLU A 44 -13.09 15.69 -10.92
N LEU A 45 -12.33 14.64 -11.28
CA LEU A 45 -12.91 13.37 -11.71
C LEU A 45 -13.69 12.66 -10.61
N VAL A 46 -13.18 12.68 -9.37
CA VAL A 46 -13.86 12.08 -8.21
C VAL A 46 -15.14 12.84 -7.87
N ASP A 47 -15.11 14.17 -7.93
CA ASP A 47 -16.27 15.01 -7.66
C ASP A 47 -17.36 14.82 -8.72
N GLU A 48 -16.96 14.71 -9.99
CA GLU A 48 -17.88 14.40 -11.09
C GLU A 48 -18.50 13.00 -10.96
N LEU A 49 -17.70 12.00 -10.56
CA LEU A 49 -18.19 10.65 -10.33
C LEU A 49 -19.24 10.62 -9.21
N ARG A 50 -18.96 11.26 -8.08
CA ARG A 50 -19.91 11.38 -6.97
C ARG A 50 -21.19 12.09 -7.38
N ARG A 51 -21.08 13.17 -8.17
CA ARG A 51 -22.24 13.91 -8.67
C ARG A 51 -23.17 13.02 -9.49
N ARG A 52 -22.62 12.22 -10.40
CA ARG A 52 -23.40 11.29 -11.24
C ARG A 52 -24.05 10.18 -10.42
N ASP A 53 -23.35 9.62 -9.45
CA ASP A 53 -23.93 8.62 -8.55
C ASP A 53 -25.12 9.19 -7.78
N HIS A 54 -25.05 10.45 -7.34
CA HIS A 54 -26.16 11.15 -6.70
C HIS A 54 -27.32 11.47 -7.65
N GLU A 55 -27.05 11.77 -8.92
CA GLU A 55 -28.08 12.03 -9.95
C GLU A 55 -28.80 10.74 -10.40
N LEU A 56 -28.19 9.57 -10.18
CA LEU A 56 -28.75 8.25 -10.50
C LEU A 56 -29.62 7.66 -9.36
N HIS A 57 -29.78 8.38 -8.25
CA HIS A 57 -30.56 8.01 -7.07
C HIS A 57 -31.72 8.98 -6.82
#